data_AF-A0A933A1A5-F1
#
_entry.id   AF-A0A933A1A5-F1
#
_cell.length_a   1.000
_cell.length_b   1.000
_cell.length_c   1.000
_cell.angle_alpha   90.00
_cell.angle_beta   90.00
_cell.angle_gamma   90.00
#
_symmetry.space_group_name_H-M   'P 1'
#
loop_
_entity.id
_entity.type
_entity.pdbx_description
1 polymer ?
#
loop_
_entity_poly.entity_id
_entity_poly.type
_entity_poly.pdbx_seq_one_letter_code
_entity_poly.pdbx_strand_id
1 'polypeptide(L)'
;MGSALTDLWNQIKEWLRDRKERLDLFDETKVELQGNPLYLLGPMFYLFWLIVVISGLLLMIWYEPTTTGAYFSIVRIQEEIPFGWLIRGLHKYGADALIIVITIRIYRMYFAGEYKKPGELSWMIAFIGLILGMISGITGYLLIWNQRAFWAAKTVLTVPVYFDELPIIGATRFGSMIAFVFLGGPAVGQGAITRFYAIHFGISVVGLILVEIFFQRTRRKRLNMSLFSLALFTVVLSLISWKLPAEMGRLANPDKTPLPIWSDWYFLALYQFVKYTPPLWAGLGPQLLIVYGLIVPFLDRSKGRRPLERPFFTVIGLMALIYFLVFTALIMFNIAIIGRDPPIILLLTIVVMIAGIMWELSYRRSQVQAAQQAPAPAPRPRPSPAQGH
;
A
#
# COMPACT_ATOMS: atom_id res chain seq x y z
N MET A 1 -11.65 -17.76 -33.03
CA MET A 1 -10.75 -17.00 -32.11
C MET A 1 -11.04 -15.50 -32.11
N GLY A 2 -11.35 -14.84 -33.24
CA GLY A 2 -11.63 -13.39 -33.28
C GLY A 2 -12.90 -12.93 -32.53
N SER A 3 -13.98 -13.71 -32.52
CA SER A 3 -15.23 -13.35 -31.81
C SER A 3 -15.07 -13.35 -30.29
N ALA A 4 -14.51 -14.42 -29.72
CA ALA A 4 -14.31 -14.55 -28.26
C ALA A 4 -13.41 -13.46 -27.67
N LEU A 5 -12.36 -13.03 -28.38
CA LEU A 5 -11.51 -11.91 -27.95
C LEU A 5 -12.27 -10.58 -28.00
N THR A 6 -13.11 -10.40 -29.01
CA THR A 6 -13.96 -9.20 -29.15
C THR A 6 -15.02 -9.14 -28.06
N ASP A 7 -15.65 -10.27 -27.74
CA ASP A 7 -16.66 -10.38 -26.68
C ASP A 7 -16.04 -10.10 -25.29
N LEU A 8 -14.88 -10.69 -25.00
CA LEU A 8 -14.15 -10.42 -23.77
C LEU A 8 -13.79 -8.93 -23.64
N TRP A 9 -13.31 -8.33 -24.73
CA TRP A 9 -12.97 -6.91 -24.76
C TRP A 9 -14.18 -6.02 -24.50
N ASN A 10 -15.34 -6.36 -25.06
CA ASN A 10 -16.58 -5.64 -24.82
C ASN A 10 -17.04 -5.76 -23.36
N GLN A 11 -16.97 -6.96 -22.77
CA GLN A 11 -17.28 -7.17 -21.36
C GLN A 11 -16.37 -6.35 -20.44
N ILE A 12 -15.06 -6.30 -20.73
CA ILE A 12 -14.09 -5.50 -19.96
C ILE A 12 -14.42 -4.01 -20.07
N LYS A 13 -14.73 -3.51 -21.27
CA LYS A 13 -15.13 -2.11 -21.48
C LYS A 13 -16.38 -1.74 -20.71
N GLU A 14 -17.40 -2.58 -20.74
CA GLU A 14 -18.65 -2.36 -20.00
C GLU A 14 -18.42 -2.38 -18.49
N TRP A 15 -17.63 -3.35 -18.02
CA TRP A 15 -17.23 -3.42 -16.62
C TRP A 15 -16.50 -2.14 -16.18
N LEU A 16 -15.52 -1.68 -16.97
CA LEU A 16 -14.78 -0.45 -16.69
C LEU A 16 -15.68 0.79 -16.67
N ARG A 17 -16.62 0.89 -17.62
CA ARG A 17 -17.56 2.02 -17.69
C ARG A 17 -18.45 2.10 -16.44
N ASP A 18 -19.08 0.99 -16.05
CA ASP A 18 -19.93 0.90 -14.85
C ASP A 18 -19.15 1.28 -13.57
N ARG A 19 -17.90 0.82 -13.44
CA ARG A 19 -17.08 1.13 -12.25
C ARG A 19 -16.55 2.56 -12.26
N LYS A 20 -16.21 3.12 -13.42
CA LYS A 20 -15.72 4.51 -13.53
C LYS A 20 -16.77 5.52 -13.05
N GLU A 21 -18.05 5.27 -13.31
CA GLU A 21 -19.15 6.10 -12.82
C GLU A 21 -19.26 6.05 -11.29
N ARG A 22 -19.02 4.88 -10.70
CA ARG A 22 -19.09 4.65 -9.24
C ARG A 22 -17.77 4.83 -8.51
N LEU A 23 -16.70 5.14 -9.25
CA LEU A 23 -15.37 5.34 -8.68
C LEU A 23 -15.39 6.43 -7.62
N ASP A 24 -14.87 6.08 -6.47
CA ASP A 24 -14.61 6.94 -5.33
C ASP A 24 -13.10 6.90 -5.05
N LEU A 25 -12.41 7.99 -5.37
CA LEU A 25 -10.95 8.08 -5.27
C LEU A 25 -10.54 8.62 -3.91
N PHE A 26 -11.07 9.78 -3.53
CA PHE A 26 -10.66 10.50 -2.33
C PHE A 26 -11.84 11.08 -1.57
N ASP A 27 -12.93 11.49 -2.21
CA ASP A 27 -13.97 12.26 -1.54
C ASP A 27 -14.90 11.42 -0.65
N GLU A 28 -14.88 10.09 -0.79
CA GLU A 28 -15.63 9.14 0.04
C GLU A 28 -17.12 9.53 0.10
N THR A 29 -17.66 10.13 -0.96
CA THR A 29 -19.03 10.64 -1.04
C THR A 29 -20.03 9.55 -1.44
N LYS A 30 -19.57 8.42 -1.97
CA LYS A 30 -20.43 7.35 -2.50
C LYS A 30 -20.64 6.20 -1.53
N VAL A 31 -20.29 6.41 -0.27
CA VAL A 31 -20.41 5.43 0.81
C VAL A 31 -21.61 5.73 1.69
N GLU A 32 -22.27 4.69 2.18
CA GLU A 32 -23.53 4.78 2.95
C GLU A 32 -23.35 5.40 4.34
N LEU A 33 -22.13 5.34 4.91
CA LEU A 33 -21.84 5.70 6.31
C LEU A 33 -21.09 7.04 6.45
N GLN A 34 -21.62 8.12 5.88
CA GLN A 34 -21.01 9.47 5.91
C GLN A 34 -20.72 10.02 7.32
N GLY A 35 -21.35 9.51 8.38
CA GLY A 35 -21.14 9.95 9.76
C GLY A 35 -19.93 9.32 10.47
N ASN A 36 -19.27 8.33 9.86
CA ASN A 36 -18.13 7.65 10.48
C ASN A 36 -16.80 8.35 10.08
N PRO A 37 -15.96 8.76 11.06
CA PRO A 37 -14.71 9.48 10.78
C PRO A 37 -13.71 8.69 9.93
N LEU A 38 -13.81 7.36 9.84
CA LEU A 38 -12.98 6.54 8.95
C LEU A 38 -13.21 6.81 7.46
N TYR A 39 -14.29 7.53 7.10
CA TYR A 39 -14.51 7.99 5.73
C TYR A 39 -13.79 9.32 5.43
N LEU A 40 -13.15 9.95 6.42
CA LEU A 40 -12.20 11.05 6.17
C LEU A 40 -10.82 10.55 5.71
N LEU A 41 -10.57 9.24 5.71
CA LEU A 41 -9.28 8.68 5.27
C LEU A 41 -8.99 8.94 3.78
N GLY A 42 -10.01 8.92 2.90
CA GLY A 42 -9.85 9.29 1.50
C GLY A 42 -9.37 10.74 1.33
N PRO A 43 -10.09 11.73 1.90
CA PRO A 43 -9.69 13.12 1.79
C PRO A 43 -8.35 13.42 2.48
N MET A 44 -8.08 12.79 3.63
CA MET A 44 -6.79 12.91 4.33
C MET A 44 -5.63 12.39 3.48
N PHE A 45 -5.81 11.29 2.75
CA PHE A 45 -4.77 10.78 1.85
C PHE A 45 -4.39 11.81 0.80
N TYR A 46 -5.38 12.43 0.14
CA TYR A 46 -5.11 13.48 -0.84
C TYR A 46 -4.44 14.71 -0.21
N LEU A 47 -4.89 15.14 1.00
CA LEU A 47 -4.29 16.26 1.72
C LEU A 47 -2.81 16.01 2.03
N PHE A 48 -2.47 14.88 2.65
CA PHE A 48 -1.09 14.56 2.99
C PHE A 48 -0.22 14.38 1.75
N TRP A 49 -0.77 13.78 0.69
CA TRP A 49 -0.06 13.68 -0.58
C TRP A 49 0.28 15.06 -1.16
N LEU A 50 -0.68 15.99 -1.14
CA LEU A 50 -0.46 17.36 -1.60
C LEU A 50 0.63 18.06 -0.78
N ILE A 51 0.60 17.92 0.55
CA ILE A 51 1.62 18.48 1.44
C ILE A 51 3.01 17.88 1.12
N VAL A 52 3.10 16.58 0.92
CA VAL A 52 4.37 15.89 0.59
C VAL A 52 4.89 16.33 -0.77
N VAL A 53 4.04 16.45 -1.79
CA VAL A 53 4.46 16.94 -3.11
C VAL A 53 4.95 18.38 -3.03
N ILE A 54 4.20 19.29 -2.41
CA ILE A 54 4.57 20.69 -2.29
C ILE A 54 5.88 20.85 -1.50
N SER A 55 5.98 20.21 -0.34
CA SER A 55 7.22 20.25 0.46
C SER A 55 8.41 19.63 -0.28
N GLY A 56 8.19 18.56 -1.05
CA GLY A 56 9.25 17.92 -1.86
C GLY A 56 9.75 18.83 -2.98
N LEU A 57 8.84 19.53 -3.67
CA LEU A 57 9.19 20.54 -4.67
C LEU A 57 9.97 21.72 -4.08
N LEU A 58 9.74 22.08 -2.82
CA LEU A 58 10.54 23.10 -2.14
C LEU A 58 11.93 22.57 -1.75
N LEU A 59 12.00 21.35 -1.19
CA LEU A 59 13.26 20.73 -0.80
C LEU A 59 14.23 20.57 -1.98
N MET A 60 13.69 20.33 -3.18
CA MET A 60 14.49 20.13 -4.38
C MET A 60 15.34 21.36 -4.77
N ILE A 61 14.97 22.56 -4.30
CA ILE A 61 15.71 23.80 -4.56
C ILE A 61 17.12 23.74 -3.94
N TRP A 62 17.28 23.04 -2.81
CA TRP A 62 18.53 22.97 -2.06
C TRP A 62 19.16 21.58 -2.00
N TYR A 63 18.43 20.54 -2.39
CA TYR A 63 18.92 19.16 -2.31
C TYR A 63 19.87 18.82 -3.46
N GLU A 64 20.96 18.12 -3.16
CA GLU A 64 22.00 17.76 -4.12
C GLU A 64 22.04 16.23 -4.33
N PRO A 65 21.56 15.68 -5.46
CA PRO A 65 21.46 14.23 -5.69
C PRO A 65 22.81 13.60 -6.08
N THR A 66 23.86 13.84 -5.29
CA THR A 66 25.20 13.29 -5.47
C THR A 66 25.65 12.52 -4.24
N THR A 67 26.50 11.51 -4.43
CA THR A 67 27.04 10.70 -3.31
C THR A 67 27.86 11.51 -2.31
N THR A 68 28.40 12.65 -2.75
CA THR A 68 29.18 13.57 -1.93
C THR A 68 28.36 14.71 -1.34
N GLY A 69 27.25 15.11 -1.97
CA GLY A 69 26.44 16.27 -1.58
C GLY A 69 25.14 15.92 -0.84
N ALA A 70 24.56 14.75 -1.08
CA ALA A 70 23.21 14.42 -0.59
C ALA A 70 23.04 14.59 0.92
N TYR A 71 23.90 13.93 1.70
CA TYR A 71 23.83 14.01 3.16
C TYR A 71 24.07 15.43 3.68
N PHE A 72 25.07 16.15 3.15
CA PHE A 72 25.38 17.51 3.60
C PHE A 72 24.32 18.53 3.18
N SER A 73 23.69 18.36 2.02
CA SER A 73 22.56 19.20 1.60
C SER A 73 21.36 19.03 2.55
N ILE A 74 21.13 17.82 3.06
CA ILE A 74 20.11 17.56 4.10
C ILE A 74 20.46 18.26 5.41
N VAL A 75 21.72 18.20 5.85
CA VAL A 75 22.19 18.92 7.04
C VAL A 75 21.99 20.43 6.88
N ARG A 76 22.37 21.00 5.73
CA ARG A 76 22.13 22.42 5.42
C ARG A 76 20.65 22.77 5.45
N ILE A 77 19.78 21.96 4.83
CA ILE A 77 18.32 22.17 4.86
C ILE A 77 17.80 22.17 6.30
N GLN A 78 18.31 21.26 7.14
CA GLN A 78 17.85 21.13 8.52
C GLN A 78 18.32 22.28 9.42
N GLU A 79 19.58 22.70 9.30
CA GLU A 79 20.25 23.55 10.28
C GLU A 79 20.44 25.00 9.81
N GLU A 80 20.58 25.25 8.51
CA GLU A 80 20.99 26.56 7.97
C GLU A 80 19.88 27.29 7.21
N ILE A 81 19.03 26.56 6.46
CA ILE A 81 17.97 27.18 5.66
C ILE A 81 16.82 27.65 6.57
N PRO A 82 16.40 28.93 6.50
CA PRO A 82 15.23 29.40 7.25
C PRO A 82 13.99 28.56 6.96
N PHE A 83 13.37 28.03 8.01
CA PHE A 83 12.23 27.08 7.95
C PHE A 83 12.51 25.77 7.19
N GLY A 84 13.75 25.47 6.80
CA GLY A 84 14.08 24.23 6.09
C GLY A 84 13.79 22.98 6.92
N TRP A 85 14.05 23.02 8.23
CA TRP A 85 13.64 21.97 9.18
C TRP A 85 12.13 21.70 9.16
N LEU A 86 11.30 22.75 9.01
CA LEU A 86 9.85 22.62 9.02
C LEU A 86 9.37 21.99 7.72
N ILE A 87 9.88 22.46 6.57
CA ILE A 87 9.56 21.89 5.25
C ILE A 87 9.98 20.41 5.21
N ARG A 88 11.17 20.08 5.71
CA ARG A 88 11.67 18.71 5.79
C ARG A 88 10.84 17.84 6.74
N GLY A 89 10.45 18.39 7.90
CA GLY A 89 9.53 17.73 8.82
C GLY A 89 8.17 17.44 8.19
N LEU A 90 7.55 18.44 7.55
CA LEU A 90 6.27 18.28 6.85
C LEU A 90 6.36 17.22 5.75
N HIS A 91 7.48 17.14 5.03
CA HIS A 91 7.71 16.11 4.02
C HIS A 91 7.81 14.72 4.64
N LYS A 92 8.65 14.53 5.68
CA LYS A 92 8.85 13.22 6.32
C LYS A 92 7.58 12.73 7.02
N TYR A 93 7.01 13.53 7.91
CA TYR A 93 5.83 13.13 8.68
C TYR A 93 4.57 13.13 7.81
N GLY A 94 4.51 13.96 6.77
CA GLY A 94 3.44 13.91 5.77
C GLY A 94 3.47 12.59 5.00
N ALA A 95 4.66 12.09 4.65
CA ALA A 95 4.82 10.79 4.00
C ALA A 95 4.43 9.64 4.95
N ASP A 96 4.78 9.72 6.24
CA ASP A 96 4.32 8.74 7.22
C ASP A 96 2.79 8.76 7.38
N ALA A 97 2.19 9.95 7.50
CA ALA A 97 0.74 10.12 7.60
C ALA A 97 0.00 9.60 6.35
N LEU A 98 0.56 9.82 5.16
CA LEU A 98 0.06 9.29 3.89
C LEU A 98 -0.05 7.75 3.95
N ILE A 99 1.03 7.07 4.33
CA ILE A 99 1.08 5.60 4.40
C ILE A 99 0.14 5.08 5.50
N ILE A 100 0.09 5.72 6.66
CA ILE A 100 -0.83 5.35 7.75
C ILE A 100 -2.29 5.42 7.25
N VAL A 101 -2.69 6.55 6.68
CA VAL A 101 -4.07 6.77 6.26
C VAL A 101 -4.50 5.80 5.18
N ILE A 102 -3.69 5.57 4.14
CA ILE A 102 -4.07 4.62 3.08
C ILE A 102 -4.08 3.17 3.57
N THR A 103 -3.20 2.82 4.51
CA THR A 103 -3.20 1.49 5.12
C THR A 103 -4.49 1.26 5.91
N ILE A 104 -4.87 2.21 6.78
CA ILE A 104 -6.13 2.13 7.55
C ILE A 104 -7.32 2.11 6.59
N ARG A 105 -7.29 2.90 5.52
CA ARG A 105 -8.34 2.94 4.49
C ARG A 105 -8.53 1.58 3.83
N ILE A 106 -7.43 0.95 3.39
CA ILE A 106 -7.45 -0.39 2.79
C ILE A 106 -8.00 -1.42 3.79
N TYR A 107 -7.56 -1.42 5.05
CA TYR A 107 -8.11 -2.34 6.04
C TYR A 107 -9.61 -2.11 6.29
N ARG A 108 -10.06 -0.84 6.36
CA ARG A 108 -11.49 -0.52 6.46
C ARG A 108 -12.27 -1.06 5.25
N MET A 109 -11.81 -0.77 4.03
CA MET A 109 -12.45 -1.26 2.80
C MET A 109 -12.50 -2.80 2.76
N TYR A 110 -11.44 -3.45 3.25
CA TYR A 110 -11.32 -4.91 3.31
C TYR A 110 -12.39 -5.52 4.23
N PHE A 111 -12.45 -5.06 5.48
CA PHE A 111 -13.37 -5.61 6.47
C PHE A 111 -14.83 -5.15 6.26
N ALA A 112 -15.06 -3.96 5.70
CA ALA A 112 -16.38 -3.52 5.30
C ALA A 112 -16.89 -4.20 4.01
N GLY A 113 -16.02 -4.95 3.30
CA GLY A 113 -16.37 -5.60 2.03
C GLY A 113 -16.68 -4.61 0.91
N GLU A 114 -16.14 -3.39 0.99
CA GLU A 114 -16.35 -2.31 0.02
C GLU A 114 -15.68 -2.58 -1.33
N TYR A 115 -14.68 -3.46 -1.34
CA TYR A 115 -14.01 -3.87 -2.56
C TYR A 115 -14.87 -4.79 -3.45
N LYS A 116 -15.96 -5.37 -2.92
CA LYS A 116 -16.91 -6.17 -3.71
C LYS A 116 -17.67 -5.27 -4.68
N LYS A 117 -18.33 -5.86 -5.69
CA LYS A 117 -19.14 -5.12 -6.68
C LYS A 117 -20.03 -4.06 -5.99
N PRO A 118 -20.00 -2.78 -6.44
CA PRO A 118 -19.25 -2.21 -7.57
C PRO A 118 -17.90 -1.53 -7.21
N GLY A 119 -17.35 -1.74 -6.01
CA GLY A 119 -16.16 -1.03 -5.52
C GLY A 119 -14.82 -1.62 -5.93
N GLU A 120 -14.79 -2.57 -6.87
CA GLU A 120 -13.56 -3.27 -7.25
C GLU A 120 -12.47 -2.30 -7.74
N LEU A 121 -12.86 -1.31 -8.56
CA LEU A 121 -11.92 -0.35 -9.13
C LEU A 121 -11.36 0.64 -8.09
N SER A 122 -12.22 1.12 -7.18
CA SER A 122 -11.77 1.98 -6.07
C SER A 122 -10.77 1.27 -5.18
N TRP A 123 -11.03 0.00 -4.86
CA TRP A 123 -10.11 -0.85 -4.11
C TRP A 123 -8.77 -1.02 -4.82
N MET A 124 -8.78 -1.39 -6.11
CA MET A 124 -7.55 -1.57 -6.87
C MET A 124 -6.72 -0.29 -6.92
N ILE A 125 -7.36 0.87 -7.13
CA ILE A 125 -6.65 2.15 -7.15
C ILE A 125 -6.10 2.52 -5.76
N ALA A 126 -6.84 2.29 -4.68
CA ALA A 126 -6.33 2.50 -3.33
C ALA A 126 -5.14 1.58 -3.04
N PHE A 127 -5.22 0.31 -3.41
CA PHE A 127 -4.13 -0.65 -3.21
C PHE A 127 -2.88 -0.31 -4.05
N ILE A 128 -3.07 0.08 -5.32
CA ILE A 128 -1.99 0.62 -6.17
C ILE A 128 -1.40 1.89 -5.55
N GLY A 129 -2.24 2.77 -4.99
CA GLY A 129 -1.81 3.98 -4.29
C GLY A 129 -0.89 3.67 -3.11
N LEU A 130 -1.18 2.64 -2.31
CA LEU A 130 -0.28 2.18 -1.24
C LEU A 130 1.06 1.70 -1.82
N ILE A 131 1.04 0.89 -2.89
CA ILE A 131 2.26 0.38 -3.53
C ILE A 131 3.12 1.53 -4.05
N LEU A 132 2.52 2.49 -4.78
CA LEU A 132 3.22 3.67 -5.30
C LEU A 132 3.74 4.55 -4.16
N GLY A 133 2.97 4.70 -3.09
CA GLY A 133 3.40 5.40 -1.87
C GLY A 133 4.61 4.74 -1.22
N MET A 134 4.62 3.40 -1.10
CA MET A 134 5.75 2.64 -0.58
C MET A 134 6.99 2.76 -1.50
N ILE A 135 6.83 2.64 -2.83
CA ILE A 135 7.92 2.84 -3.79
C ILE A 135 8.49 4.26 -3.69
N SER A 136 7.63 5.28 -3.62
CA SER A 136 8.04 6.66 -3.39
C SER A 136 8.76 6.82 -2.04
N GLY A 137 8.26 6.17 -0.99
CA GLY A 137 8.86 6.17 0.34
C GLY A 137 10.28 5.59 0.37
N ILE A 138 10.51 4.39 -0.18
CA ILE A 138 11.86 3.79 -0.21
C ILE A 138 12.82 4.58 -1.11
N THR A 139 12.33 5.11 -2.24
CA THR A 139 13.16 5.91 -3.14
C THR A 139 13.56 7.24 -2.50
N GLY A 140 12.64 7.89 -1.79
CA GLY A 140 12.90 9.10 -1.01
C GLY A 140 13.79 8.84 0.21
N TYR A 141 13.65 7.69 0.88
CA TYR A 141 14.47 7.34 2.05
C TYR A 141 15.97 7.28 1.71
N LEU A 142 16.34 6.74 0.54
CA LEU A 142 17.73 6.71 0.07
C LEU A 142 18.34 8.11 -0.07
N LEU A 143 17.52 9.12 -0.40
CA LEU A 143 17.99 10.49 -0.65
C LEU A 143 18.58 11.16 0.59
N ILE A 144 18.32 10.64 1.79
CA ILE A 144 18.98 11.12 3.02
C ILE A 144 20.48 10.77 3.01
N TRP A 145 20.86 9.68 2.32
CA TRP A 145 22.23 9.20 2.21
C TRP A 145 22.92 8.93 3.56
N ASN A 146 22.13 8.50 4.55
CA ASN A 146 22.62 8.10 5.86
C ASN A 146 22.81 6.57 5.95
N GLN A 147 23.42 6.11 7.05
CA GLN A 147 23.72 4.70 7.26
C GLN A 147 22.51 3.78 7.09
N ARG A 148 21.39 4.09 7.72
CA ARG A 148 20.20 3.21 7.65
C ARG A 148 19.59 3.21 6.25
N ALA A 149 19.48 4.38 5.62
CA ALA A 149 18.98 4.54 4.26
C ALA A 149 19.80 3.77 3.22
N PHE A 150 21.13 3.86 3.29
CA PHE A 150 22.01 3.17 2.36
C PHE A 150 21.85 1.64 2.44
N TRP A 151 21.84 1.06 3.64
CA TRP A 151 21.73 -0.38 3.83
C TRP A 151 20.31 -0.92 3.61
N ALA A 152 19.28 -0.13 3.91
CA ALA A 152 17.91 -0.42 3.52
C ALA A 152 17.79 -0.50 1.99
N ALA A 153 18.25 0.52 1.28
CA ALA A 153 18.22 0.54 -0.19
C ALA A 153 19.02 -0.62 -0.80
N LYS A 154 20.21 -0.92 -0.28
CA LYS A 154 21.02 -2.07 -0.72
C LYS A 154 20.24 -3.38 -0.60
N THR A 155 19.51 -3.58 0.49
CA THR A 155 18.70 -4.79 0.69
C THR A 155 17.56 -4.85 -0.32
N VAL A 156 16.78 -3.78 -0.48
CA VAL A 156 15.64 -3.76 -1.42
C VAL A 156 16.09 -3.97 -2.86
N LEU A 157 17.21 -3.36 -3.25
CA LEU A 157 17.75 -3.44 -4.62
C LEU A 157 18.30 -4.83 -4.97
N THR A 158 18.63 -5.65 -3.98
CA THR A 158 19.21 -6.98 -4.20
C THR A 158 18.18 -8.10 -4.09
N VAL A 159 17.00 -7.87 -3.48
CA VAL A 159 15.89 -8.86 -3.45
C VAL A 159 15.50 -9.40 -4.83
N PRO A 160 15.44 -8.61 -5.92
CA PRO A 160 15.12 -9.14 -7.25
C PRO A 160 16.06 -10.25 -7.72
N VAL A 161 17.32 -10.28 -7.26
CA VAL A 161 18.30 -11.32 -7.64
C VAL A 161 17.82 -12.71 -7.22
N TYR A 162 16.99 -12.83 -6.18
CA TYR A 162 16.42 -14.12 -5.77
C TYR A 162 15.50 -14.76 -6.83
N PHE A 163 14.98 -13.98 -7.79
CA PHE A 163 14.26 -14.57 -8.94
C PHE A 163 15.17 -15.40 -9.84
N ASP A 164 16.49 -15.16 -9.79
CA ASP A 164 17.43 -15.91 -10.61
C ASP A 164 17.71 -17.31 -10.05
N GLU A 165 17.21 -17.65 -8.87
CA GLU A 165 17.24 -19.03 -8.33
C GLU A 165 16.17 -19.93 -8.98
N LEU A 166 15.21 -19.36 -9.70
CA LEU A 166 14.17 -20.14 -10.39
C LEU A 166 14.73 -20.79 -11.66
N PRO A 167 14.45 -22.09 -11.94
CA PRO A 167 15.04 -22.80 -13.08
C PRO A 167 14.81 -22.12 -14.45
N ILE A 168 13.60 -21.60 -14.69
CA ILE A 168 13.23 -21.00 -15.98
C ILE A 168 13.60 -19.52 -16.04
N ILE A 169 13.30 -18.77 -14.98
CA ILE A 169 13.53 -17.31 -14.93
C ILE A 169 15.03 -17.02 -14.75
N GLY A 170 15.74 -17.80 -13.94
CA GLY A 170 17.17 -17.65 -13.68
C GLY A 170 18.06 -17.87 -14.89
N ALA A 171 17.65 -18.72 -15.83
CA ALA A 171 18.34 -18.85 -17.12
C ALA A 171 18.42 -17.51 -17.89
N THR A 172 17.45 -16.61 -17.66
CA THR A 172 17.39 -15.28 -18.29
C THR A 172 18.10 -14.17 -17.49
N ARG A 173 18.54 -14.45 -16.25
CA ARG A 173 19.10 -13.46 -15.31
C ARG A 173 18.21 -12.23 -15.11
N PHE A 174 16.90 -12.41 -15.16
CA PHE A 174 15.92 -11.35 -15.10
C PHE A 174 15.99 -10.55 -13.78
N GLY A 175 16.20 -11.24 -12.66
CA GLY A 175 16.35 -10.63 -11.34
C GLY A 175 17.57 -9.72 -11.26
N SER A 176 18.72 -10.22 -11.72
CA SER A 176 19.97 -9.45 -11.81
C SER A 176 19.85 -8.26 -12.76
N MET A 177 19.15 -8.40 -13.88
CA MET A 177 18.87 -7.30 -14.79
C MET A 177 18.07 -6.19 -14.10
N ILE A 178 16.99 -6.54 -13.38
CA ILE A 178 16.20 -5.58 -12.60
C ILE A 178 17.11 -4.88 -11.59
N ALA A 179 17.85 -5.62 -10.78
CA ALA A 179 18.75 -5.06 -9.76
C ALA A 179 19.75 -4.08 -10.39
N PHE A 180 20.39 -4.46 -11.50
CA PHE A 180 21.38 -3.64 -12.19
C PHE A 180 20.79 -2.33 -12.74
N VAL A 181 19.59 -2.37 -13.32
CA VAL A 181 18.91 -1.17 -13.84
C VAL A 181 18.69 -0.13 -12.74
N PHE A 182 18.24 -0.56 -11.56
CA PHE A 182 17.99 0.35 -10.43
C PHE A 182 19.27 0.76 -9.68
N LEU A 183 20.25 -0.13 -9.53
CA LEU A 183 21.56 0.18 -8.96
C LEU A 183 22.34 1.18 -9.85
N GLY A 184 22.23 1.04 -11.16
CA GLY A 184 22.96 1.88 -12.11
C GLY A 184 24.47 1.68 -12.07
N GLY A 185 24.94 0.52 -11.61
CA GLY A 185 26.34 0.19 -11.38
C GLY A 185 26.49 -1.11 -10.59
N PRO A 186 27.72 -1.52 -10.22
CA PRO A 186 27.97 -2.77 -9.49
C PRO A 186 27.49 -2.73 -8.01
N ALA A 187 27.23 -1.56 -7.46
CA ALA A 187 26.78 -1.37 -6.09
C ALA A 187 25.96 -0.07 -5.97
N VAL A 188 25.36 0.14 -4.78
CA VAL A 188 24.67 1.39 -4.46
C VAL A 188 25.67 2.55 -4.50
N GLY A 189 25.43 3.52 -5.38
CA GLY A 189 26.33 4.65 -5.63
C GLY A 189 25.63 5.77 -6.40
N GLN A 190 26.40 6.54 -7.18
CA GLN A 190 25.89 7.70 -7.90
C GLN A 190 24.76 7.35 -8.88
N GLY A 191 24.86 6.21 -9.56
CA GLY A 191 23.81 5.72 -10.45
C GLY A 191 22.48 5.47 -9.73
N ALA A 192 22.53 4.93 -8.52
CA ALA A 192 21.35 4.60 -7.72
C ALA A 192 20.65 5.87 -7.22
N ILE A 193 21.40 6.81 -6.60
CA ILE A 193 20.80 8.01 -6.01
C ILE A 193 20.14 8.90 -7.06
N THR A 194 20.74 9.07 -8.25
CA THR A 194 20.15 9.89 -9.32
C THR A 194 18.88 9.26 -9.89
N ARG A 195 18.84 7.93 -10.05
CA ARG A 195 17.61 7.21 -10.47
C ARG A 195 16.51 7.29 -9.43
N PHE A 196 16.87 7.07 -8.16
CA PHE A 196 15.92 7.14 -7.05
C PHE A 196 15.32 8.54 -6.92
N TYR A 197 16.14 9.58 -7.08
CA TYR A 197 15.66 10.96 -7.14
C TYR A 197 14.64 11.17 -8.27
N ALA A 198 14.96 10.73 -9.50
CA ALA A 198 14.07 10.87 -10.65
C ALA A 198 12.76 10.08 -10.48
N ILE A 199 12.82 8.85 -9.96
CA ILE A 199 11.64 8.01 -9.71
C ILE A 199 10.77 8.61 -8.60
N HIS A 200 11.37 9.02 -7.49
CA HIS A 200 10.67 9.62 -6.35
C HIS A 200 9.89 10.87 -6.76
N PHE A 201 10.55 11.77 -7.51
CA PHE A 201 9.92 12.95 -8.11
C PHE A 201 8.84 12.56 -9.11
N GLY A 202 9.16 11.67 -10.05
CA GLY A 202 8.29 11.29 -11.17
C GLY A 202 6.98 10.64 -10.71
N ILE A 203 7.04 9.64 -9.83
CA ILE A 203 5.85 8.96 -9.32
C ILE A 203 4.90 9.96 -8.65
N SER A 204 5.45 10.87 -7.86
CA SER A 204 4.67 11.80 -7.05
C SER A 204 4.04 12.90 -7.92
N VAL A 205 4.82 13.57 -8.78
CA VAL A 205 4.35 14.70 -9.59
C VAL A 205 3.50 14.25 -10.78
N VAL A 206 3.93 13.22 -11.53
CA VAL A 206 3.14 12.71 -12.66
C VAL A 206 1.84 12.12 -12.14
N GLY A 207 1.87 11.39 -11.02
CA GLY A 207 0.68 10.92 -10.34
C GLY A 207 -0.30 12.06 -10.02
N LEU A 208 0.20 13.15 -9.42
CA LEU A 208 -0.63 14.31 -9.07
C LEU A 208 -1.24 14.96 -10.31
N ILE A 209 -0.46 15.12 -11.39
CA ILE A 209 -0.95 15.68 -12.65
C ILE A 209 -2.07 14.83 -13.24
N LEU A 210 -1.90 13.50 -13.30
CA LEU A 210 -2.92 12.59 -13.83
C LEU A 210 -4.21 12.63 -13.01
N VAL A 211 -4.08 12.66 -11.69
CA VAL A 211 -5.20 12.80 -10.76
C VAL A 211 -5.92 14.13 -10.95
N GLU A 212 -5.19 15.25 -11.05
CA GLU A 212 -5.80 16.55 -11.26
C GLU A 212 -6.49 16.66 -12.61
N ILE A 213 -5.91 16.10 -13.68
CA ILE A 213 -6.59 16.00 -14.99
C ILE A 213 -7.90 15.22 -14.85
N PHE A 214 -7.91 14.12 -14.10
CA PHE A 214 -9.13 13.35 -13.84
C PHE A 214 -10.20 14.19 -13.12
N PHE A 215 -9.84 14.92 -12.06
CA PHE A 215 -10.80 15.75 -11.32
C PHE A 215 -11.27 16.96 -12.11
N GLN A 216 -10.39 17.60 -12.89
CA GLN A 216 -10.75 18.69 -13.79
C GLN A 216 -11.75 18.23 -14.84
N ARG A 217 -11.56 17.06 -15.46
CA ARG A 217 -12.46 16.50 -16.47
C ARG A 217 -13.79 16.03 -15.90
N THR A 218 -13.79 15.46 -14.70
CA THR A 218 -15.01 14.89 -14.09
C THR A 218 -15.78 15.88 -13.22
N ARG A 219 -15.20 17.04 -12.91
CA ARG A 219 -15.76 18.07 -12.00
C ARG A 219 -16.15 17.53 -10.62
N ARG A 220 -15.55 16.41 -10.20
CA ARG A 220 -15.76 15.79 -8.88
C ARG A 220 -14.99 16.55 -7.81
N LYS A 221 -15.43 16.44 -6.55
CA LYS A 221 -14.70 16.99 -5.40
C LYS A 221 -13.53 16.06 -5.06
N ARG A 222 -12.38 16.62 -4.64
CA ARG A 222 -11.23 15.83 -4.14
C ARG A 222 -11.19 15.79 -2.61
N LEU A 223 -11.40 16.97 -2.02
CA LEU A 223 -11.39 17.20 -0.59
C LEU A 223 -12.82 17.39 -0.09
N ASN A 224 -13.40 16.31 0.42
CA ASN A 224 -14.68 16.34 1.11
C ASN A 224 -14.43 16.38 2.63
N MET A 225 -13.86 17.48 3.11
CA MET A 225 -13.59 17.69 4.53
C MET A 225 -13.94 19.14 4.92
N SER A 226 -14.36 19.35 6.17
CA SER A 226 -14.59 20.68 6.70
C SER A 226 -13.28 21.46 6.81
N LEU A 227 -13.34 22.79 6.75
CA LEU A 227 -12.18 23.65 6.95
C LEU A 227 -11.52 23.40 8.31
N PHE A 228 -12.34 23.12 9.34
CA PHE A 228 -11.84 22.73 10.66
C PHE A 228 -10.97 21.46 10.60
N SER A 229 -11.43 20.40 9.94
CA SER A 229 -10.66 19.15 9.84
C SER A 229 -9.37 19.35 9.05
N LEU A 230 -9.43 20.10 7.95
CA LEU A 230 -8.26 20.45 7.15
C LEU A 230 -7.22 21.21 7.98
N ALA A 231 -7.67 22.23 8.71
CA ALA A 231 -6.82 23.02 9.60
C ALA A 231 -6.24 22.15 10.72
N LEU A 232 -7.06 21.32 11.37
CA LEU A 232 -6.65 20.42 12.43
C LEU A 232 -5.52 19.50 11.98
N PHE A 233 -5.70 18.76 10.87
CA PHE A 233 -4.67 17.82 10.40
C PHE A 233 -3.38 18.52 9.95
N THR A 234 -3.50 19.69 9.33
CA THR A 234 -2.33 20.48 8.91
C THR A 234 -1.56 21.02 10.13
N VAL A 235 -2.27 21.55 11.14
CA VAL A 235 -1.69 22.07 12.38
C VAL A 235 -1.04 20.94 13.17
N VAL A 236 -1.71 19.80 13.33
CA VAL A 236 -1.13 18.62 14.00
C VAL A 236 0.15 18.18 13.30
N LEU A 237 0.14 18.09 11.97
CA LEU A 237 1.34 17.70 11.21
C LEU A 237 2.49 18.72 11.38
N SER A 238 2.16 20.01 11.41
CA SER A 238 3.12 21.10 11.63
C SER A 238 3.70 21.06 13.04
N LEU A 239 2.87 20.79 14.06
CA LEU A 239 3.29 20.63 15.44
C LEU A 239 4.21 19.41 15.62
N ILE A 240 3.88 18.28 14.99
CA ILE A 240 4.75 17.09 14.97
C ILE A 240 6.10 17.45 14.34
N SER A 241 6.08 18.11 13.18
CA SER A 241 7.29 18.54 12.46
C SER A 241 8.17 19.51 13.26
N TRP A 242 7.55 20.30 14.13
CA TRP A 242 8.26 21.22 15.04
C TRP A 242 8.81 20.53 16.29
N LYS A 243 8.04 19.63 16.90
CA LYS A 243 8.43 18.96 18.15
C LYS A 243 9.37 17.79 17.93
N LEU A 244 9.25 17.12 16.79
CA LEU A 244 10.07 15.99 16.39
C LEU A 244 10.84 16.40 15.14
N PRO A 245 12.11 16.80 15.24
CA PRO A 245 12.92 17.06 14.06
C PRO A 245 13.08 15.78 13.24
N ALA A 246 12.92 15.89 11.92
CA ALA A 246 13.10 14.74 11.04
C ALA A 246 14.52 14.18 11.18
N GLU A 247 14.65 12.87 11.35
CA GLU A 247 15.94 12.27 11.67
C GLU A 247 16.90 12.34 10.46
N MET A 248 18.14 12.82 10.66
CA MET A 248 19.17 12.84 9.61
C MET A 248 20.05 11.59 9.64
N GLY A 249 20.27 11.00 10.82
CA GLY A 249 21.20 9.89 11.02
C GLY A 249 22.66 10.31 10.77
N ARG A 250 23.54 9.32 10.60
CA ARG A 250 24.97 9.52 10.30
C ARG A 250 25.24 9.26 8.82
N LEU A 251 26.22 9.97 8.25
CA LEU A 251 26.67 9.76 6.88
C LEU A 251 26.91 8.27 6.59
N ALA A 252 26.48 7.81 5.42
CA ALA A 252 26.66 6.43 4.98
C ALA A 252 28.15 6.06 4.85
N ASN A 253 28.53 4.98 5.52
CA ASN A 253 29.78 4.26 5.34
C ASN A 253 29.47 2.87 4.73
N PRO A 254 29.79 2.66 3.44
CA PRO A 254 29.54 1.39 2.74
C PRO A 254 30.30 0.18 3.30
N ASP A 255 31.38 0.42 4.06
CA ASP A 255 32.25 -0.64 4.60
C ASP A 255 31.80 -1.14 5.97
N LYS A 256 30.81 -0.48 6.59
CA LYS A 256 30.32 -0.83 7.93
C LYS A 256 28.81 -1.07 7.96
N THR A 257 28.37 -2.33 7.91
CA THR A 257 26.94 -2.63 8.06
C THR A 257 26.44 -2.33 9.48
N PRO A 258 25.38 -1.51 9.67
CA PRO A 258 24.76 -1.35 10.97
C PRO A 258 23.98 -2.62 11.30
N LEU A 259 24.07 -3.08 12.54
CA LEU A 259 23.24 -4.17 13.06
C LEU A 259 22.39 -3.64 14.21
N PRO A 260 21.05 -3.82 14.16
CA PRO A 260 20.24 -4.30 13.02
C PRO A 260 20.12 -3.27 11.87
N ILE A 261 19.93 -3.76 10.64
CA ILE A 261 19.53 -2.91 9.49
C ILE A 261 18.04 -2.58 9.65
N TRP A 262 17.74 -1.29 9.82
CA TRP A 262 16.37 -0.77 9.87
C TRP A 262 16.01 -0.01 8.60
N SER A 263 14.74 -0.09 8.24
CA SER A 263 14.08 0.75 7.25
C SER A 263 12.96 1.52 7.94
N ASP A 264 12.26 2.42 7.23
CA ASP A 264 11.02 3.01 7.71
C ASP A 264 10.01 1.94 8.17
N TRP A 265 9.19 2.30 9.17
CA TRP A 265 8.34 1.38 9.94
C TRP A 265 7.42 0.50 9.08
N TYR A 266 6.90 1.04 7.98
CA TYR A 266 5.97 0.34 7.08
C TYR A 266 6.66 -0.74 6.23
N PHE A 267 7.99 -0.83 6.24
CA PHE A 267 8.73 -1.93 5.63
C PHE A 267 9.21 -2.98 6.63
N LEU A 268 9.23 -2.68 7.94
CA LEU A 268 9.86 -3.54 8.94
C LEU A 268 9.35 -4.98 8.92
N ALA A 269 8.03 -5.16 8.80
CA ALA A 269 7.43 -6.48 8.65
C ALA A 269 7.94 -7.23 7.41
N LEU A 270 8.07 -6.53 6.28
CA LEU A 270 8.55 -7.13 5.03
C LEU A 270 10.02 -7.53 5.13
N TYR A 271 10.85 -6.70 5.75
CA TYR A 271 12.26 -7.03 6.02
C TYR A 271 12.38 -8.28 6.89
N GLN A 272 11.56 -8.38 7.93
CA GLN A 272 11.57 -9.53 8.81
C GLN A 272 11.09 -10.80 8.08
N PHE A 273 10.08 -10.70 7.22
CA PHE A 273 9.65 -11.78 6.35
C PHE A 273 10.78 -12.28 5.45
N VAL A 274 11.49 -11.36 4.78
CA VAL A 274 12.64 -11.68 3.91
C VAL A 274 13.76 -12.38 4.69
N LYS A 275 14.02 -11.99 5.96
CA LYS A 275 15.02 -12.66 6.80
C LYS A 275 14.63 -14.08 7.22
N TYR A 276 13.34 -14.37 7.32
CA TYR A 276 12.81 -15.64 7.78
C TYR A 276 12.57 -16.66 6.67
N THR A 277 12.56 -16.20 5.42
CA THR A 277 12.18 -17.02 4.29
C THR A 277 13.39 -17.42 3.44
N PRO A 278 13.39 -18.64 2.88
CA PRO A 278 14.37 -19.02 1.86
C PRO A 278 14.36 -18.01 0.71
N PRO A 279 15.48 -17.79 0.00
CA PRO A 279 15.61 -16.69 -0.95
C PRO A 279 14.50 -16.65 -2.00
N LEU A 280 14.12 -17.82 -2.56
CA LEU A 280 12.97 -17.94 -3.46
C LEU A 280 11.69 -17.27 -2.92
N TRP A 281 11.31 -17.59 -1.68
CA TRP A 281 10.10 -17.07 -1.05
C TRP A 281 10.26 -15.64 -0.56
N ALA A 282 11.46 -15.24 -0.17
CA ALA A 282 11.79 -13.85 0.11
C ALA A 282 11.60 -12.98 -1.15
N GLY A 283 11.94 -13.52 -2.31
CA GLY A 283 11.78 -12.90 -3.61
C GLY A 283 10.36 -12.89 -4.15
N LEU A 284 9.53 -13.92 -3.90
CA LEU A 284 8.16 -14.05 -4.44
C LEU A 284 7.04 -13.59 -3.49
N GLY A 285 7.23 -13.73 -2.18
CA GLY A 285 6.21 -13.45 -1.17
C GLY A 285 5.61 -12.04 -1.26
N PRO A 286 6.44 -10.97 -1.35
CA PRO A 286 5.94 -9.60 -1.49
C PRO A 286 5.03 -9.41 -2.72
N GLN A 287 5.34 -10.07 -3.84
CA GLN A 287 4.66 -9.97 -5.12
C GLN A 287 3.37 -10.76 -5.09
N LEU A 288 3.36 -11.93 -4.45
CA LEU A 288 2.14 -12.70 -4.20
C LEU A 288 1.16 -11.91 -3.33
N LEU A 289 1.65 -11.18 -2.31
CA LEU A 289 0.82 -10.29 -1.50
C LEU A 289 0.22 -9.15 -2.34
N ILE A 290 1.02 -8.55 -3.22
CA ILE A 290 0.55 -7.50 -4.15
C ILE A 290 -0.54 -8.06 -5.07
N VAL A 291 -0.27 -9.20 -5.70
CA VAL A 291 -1.22 -9.86 -6.61
C VAL A 291 -2.51 -10.19 -5.88
N TYR A 292 -2.43 -10.84 -4.71
CA TYR A 292 -3.59 -11.14 -3.86
C TYR A 292 -4.40 -9.88 -3.57
N GLY A 293 -3.76 -8.81 -3.12
CA GLY A 293 -4.42 -7.54 -2.85
C GLY A 293 -5.17 -6.99 -4.06
N LEU A 294 -4.59 -7.04 -5.26
CA LEU A 294 -5.25 -6.57 -6.48
C LEU A 294 -6.42 -7.46 -6.92
N ILE A 295 -6.33 -8.78 -6.72
CA ILE A 295 -7.30 -9.73 -7.25
C ILE A 295 -8.37 -10.16 -6.24
N VAL A 296 -8.24 -9.79 -4.95
CA VAL A 296 -9.20 -10.19 -3.92
C VAL A 296 -10.67 -9.87 -4.25
N PRO A 297 -11.01 -8.77 -4.97
CA PRO A 297 -12.40 -8.54 -5.40
C PRO A 297 -12.99 -9.64 -6.29
N PHE A 298 -12.13 -10.36 -7.01
CA PHE A 298 -12.52 -11.44 -7.92
C PHE A 298 -12.42 -12.82 -7.27
N LEU A 299 -11.63 -12.94 -6.19
CA LEU A 299 -11.53 -14.16 -5.39
C LEU A 299 -12.70 -14.29 -4.42
N ASP A 300 -13.12 -13.20 -3.79
CA ASP A 300 -14.17 -13.24 -2.77
C ASP A 300 -15.59 -13.26 -3.35
N ARG A 301 -16.12 -14.48 -3.50
CA ARG A 301 -17.49 -14.76 -3.98
C ARG A 301 -18.54 -14.87 -2.88
N SER A 302 -18.23 -14.53 -1.63
CA SER A 302 -19.26 -14.49 -0.58
C SER A 302 -20.36 -13.48 -0.95
N LYS A 303 -21.62 -13.81 -0.60
CA LYS A 303 -22.77 -12.91 -0.86
C LYS A 303 -22.80 -11.74 0.13
N GLY A 304 -22.39 -12.01 1.37
CA GLY A 304 -22.34 -11.04 2.45
C GLY A 304 -21.13 -10.11 2.38
N ARG A 305 -21.23 -8.95 3.03
CA ARG A 305 -20.14 -7.97 3.13
C ARG A 305 -19.50 -7.93 4.51
N ARG A 306 -20.24 -8.33 5.55
CA ARG A 306 -19.77 -8.26 6.94
C ARG A 306 -18.68 -9.31 7.18
N PRO A 307 -17.66 -9.06 8.01
CA PRO A 307 -16.58 -10.03 8.25
C PRO A 307 -17.06 -11.45 8.58
N LEU A 308 -18.06 -11.57 9.46
CA LEU A 308 -18.60 -12.87 9.89
C LEU A 308 -19.30 -13.66 8.75
N GLU A 309 -19.69 -12.99 7.66
CA GLU A 309 -20.33 -13.61 6.49
C GLU A 309 -19.32 -14.08 5.44
N ARG A 310 -18.02 -13.91 5.71
CA ARG A 310 -16.88 -14.17 4.83
C ARG A 310 -15.65 -14.60 5.63
N PRO A 311 -15.81 -15.64 6.46
CA PRO A 311 -14.85 -16.02 7.47
C PRO A 311 -13.45 -16.34 6.93
N PHE A 312 -13.33 -17.03 5.79
CA PHE A 312 -12.02 -17.33 5.20
C PHE A 312 -11.22 -16.04 4.89
N PHE A 313 -11.87 -15.06 4.26
CA PHE A 313 -11.22 -13.79 3.95
C PHE A 313 -10.98 -12.96 5.21
N THR A 314 -11.89 -12.98 6.19
CA THR A 314 -11.65 -12.32 7.47
C THR A 314 -10.41 -12.86 8.18
N VAL A 315 -10.21 -14.18 8.17
CA VAL A 315 -9.00 -14.80 8.72
C VAL A 315 -7.75 -14.33 7.97
N ILE A 316 -7.75 -14.28 6.64
CA ILE A 316 -6.60 -13.75 5.87
C ILE A 316 -6.29 -12.30 6.24
N GLY A 317 -7.31 -11.44 6.30
CA GLY A 317 -7.13 -10.02 6.66
C GLY A 317 -6.59 -9.83 8.08
N LEU A 318 -7.10 -10.58 9.06
CA LEU A 318 -6.60 -10.55 10.43
C LEU A 318 -5.18 -11.09 10.52
N MET A 319 -4.89 -12.18 9.83
CA MET A 319 -3.56 -12.77 9.79
C MET A 319 -2.53 -11.80 9.18
N ALA A 320 -2.87 -11.12 8.09
CA ALA A 320 -2.00 -10.10 7.49
C ALA A 320 -1.70 -8.95 8.47
N LEU A 321 -2.69 -8.48 9.22
CA LEU A 321 -2.51 -7.45 10.25
C LEU A 321 -1.65 -7.95 11.41
N ILE A 322 -1.92 -9.15 11.91
CA ILE A 322 -1.15 -9.76 13.00
C ILE A 322 0.31 -9.95 12.56
N TYR A 323 0.55 -10.46 11.35
CA TYR A 323 1.91 -10.61 10.83
C TYR A 323 2.62 -9.28 10.67
N PHE A 324 1.93 -8.26 10.16
CA PHE A 324 2.50 -6.92 10.10
C PHE A 324 2.97 -6.43 11.48
N LEU A 325 2.13 -6.57 12.51
CA LEU A 325 2.46 -6.13 13.87
C LEU A 325 3.56 -6.98 14.52
N VAL A 326 3.42 -8.30 14.47
CA VAL A 326 4.37 -9.24 15.10
C VAL A 326 5.74 -9.12 14.45
N PHE A 327 5.82 -9.13 13.11
CA PHE A 327 7.10 -9.05 12.43
C PHE A 327 7.78 -7.69 12.62
N THR A 328 7.00 -6.61 12.68
CA THR A 328 7.50 -5.29 13.06
C THR A 328 8.07 -5.29 14.48
N ALA A 329 7.37 -5.89 15.45
CA ALA A 329 7.86 -5.99 16.82
C ALA A 329 9.15 -6.85 16.91
N LEU A 330 9.18 -8.00 16.23
CA LEU A 330 10.34 -8.90 16.22
C LEU A 330 11.62 -8.21 15.75
N ILE A 331 11.54 -7.40 14.68
CA ILE A 331 12.70 -6.68 14.15
C ILE A 331 13.03 -5.43 14.97
N MET A 332 12.03 -4.72 15.51
CA MET A 332 12.24 -3.55 16.36
C MET A 332 12.96 -3.90 17.66
N PHE A 333 12.55 -4.99 18.31
CA PHE A 333 13.15 -5.44 19.56
C PHE A 333 14.34 -6.39 19.37
N ASN A 334 14.65 -6.77 18.12
CA ASN A 334 15.73 -7.68 17.77
C ASN A 334 15.68 -9.01 18.58
N ILE A 335 14.47 -9.54 18.78
CA ILE A 335 14.22 -10.78 19.55
C ILE A 335 14.00 -12.01 18.66
N ALA A 336 14.12 -11.83 17.35
CA ALA A 336 13.95 -12.84 16.32
C ALA A 336 15.04 -13.93 16.36
N ILE A 337 14.66 -15.21 16.42
CA ILE A 337 15.58 -16.35 16.34
C ILE A 337 15.38 -17.07 15.00
N ILE A 338 16.22 -16.72 14.01
CA ILE A 338 16.09 -17.16 12.61
C ILE A 338 16.11 -18.69 12.45
N GLY A 339 16.86 -19.41 13.29
CA GLY A 339 16.92 -20.88 13.21
C GLY A 339 15.72 -21.62 13.82
N ARG A 340 14.90 -20.96 14.65
CA ARG A 340 13.82 -21.59 15.42
C ARG A 340 12.43 -21.10 15.02
N ASP A 341 12.29 -19.79 14.81
CA ASP A 341 10.99 -19.16 14.67
C ASP A 341 10.27 -19.47 13.34
N PRO A 342 10.93 -19.61 12.17
CA PRO A 342 10.23 -19.81 10.90
C PRO A 342 9.35 -21.07 10.83
N PRO A 343 9.79 -22.27 11.28
CA PRO A 343 8.92 -23.45 11.32
C PRO A 343 7.69 -23.26 12.22
N ILE A 344 7.85 -22.54 13.34
CA ILE A 344 6.75 -22.24 14.27
C ILE A 344 5.74 -21.31 13.60
N ILE A 345 6.21 -20.26 12.95
CA ILE A 345 5.35 -19.31 12.23
C ILE A 345 4.58 -20.04 11.13
N LEU A 346 5.25 -20.87 10.34
CA LEU A 346 4.61 -21.66 9.29
C LEU A 346 3.53 -22.61 9.85
N LEU A 347 3.82 -23.31 10.95
CA LEU A 347 2.84 -24.16 11.63
C LEU A 347 1.62 -23.35 12.09
N LEU A 348 1.84 -22.19 12.71
CA LEU A 348 0.76 -21.29 13.12
C LEU A 348 -0.04 -20.78 11.91
N THR A 349 0.61 -20.44 10.79
CA THR A 349 -0.06 -20.10 9.53
C THR A 349 -1.00 -21.22 9.11
N ILE A 350 -0.48 -22.45 9.05
CA ILE A 350 -1.25 -23.62 8.60
C ILE A 350 -2.45 -23.86 9.50
N VAL A 351 -2.26 -23.85 10.83
CA VAL A 351 -3.34 -24.05 11.81
C VAL A 351 -4.43 -22.99 11.67
N VAL A 352 -4.05 -21.72 11.59
CA VAL A 352 -5.00 -20.60 11.44
C VAL A 352 -5.75 -20.69 10.11
N MET A 353 -5.06 -21.03 9.01
CA MET A 353 -5.68 -21.20 7.70
C MET A 353 -6.66 -22.38 7.67
N ILE A 354 -6.31 -23.52 8.29
CA ILE A 354 -7.23 -24.65 8.45
C ILE A 354 -8.46 -24.24 9.25
N ALA A 355 -8.29 -23.53 10.37
CA ALA A 355 -9.41 -23.03 11.17
C ALA A 355 -10.32 -22.09 10.36
N GLY A 356 -9.74 -21.20 9.55
CA GLY A 356 -10.50 -20.31 8.66
C GLY A 356 -11.29 -21.06 7.57
N ILE A 357 -10.70 -22.11 6.98
CA ILE A 357 -11.37 -22.97 6.01
C ILE A 357 -12.52 -23.73 6.69
N MET A 358 -12.29 -24.30 7.88
CA MET A 358 -13.32 -25.00 8.64
C MET A 358 -14.49 -24.08 9.01
N TRP A 359 -14.20 -22.84 9.39
CA TRP A 359 -15.21 -21.83 9.67
C TRP A 359 -16.04 -21.49 8.42
N GLU A 360 -15.40 -21.29 7.26
CA GLU A 360 -16.09 -21.08 5.98
C GLU A 360 -16.99 -22.26 5.59
N LEU A 361 -16.51 -23.49 5.74
CA LEU A 361 -17.31 -24.69 5.46
C LEU A 361 -18.51 -24.79 6.40
N SER A 362 -18.32 -24.51 7.69
CA SER A 362 -19.40 -24.49 8.68
C SER A 362 -20.45 -23.44 8.34
N TYR A 363 -20.01 -22.21 8.04
CA TYR A 363 -20.90 -21.11 7.66
C TYR A 363 -21.75 -21.45 6.43
N ARG A 364 -21.12 -22.01 5.38
CA ARG A 364 -21.84 -22.45 4.18
C ARG A 364 -22.87 -23.54 4.45
N ARG A 365 -22.55 -24.51 5.32
CA ARG A 365 -23.50 -25.55 5.73
C ARG A 365 -24.73 -24.95 6.42
N SER A 366 -24.52 -24.02 7.35
CA SER A 366 -25.62 -23.33 8.04
C SER A 366 -26.50 -22.53 7.07
N GLN A 367 -25.91 -21.88 6.07
CA GLN A 367 -26.68 -21.16 5.04
C GLN A 367 -27.54 -22.08 4.18
N VAL A 368 -27.01 -23.25 3.80
CA VAL A 368 -27.77 -24.25 3.03
C VAL A 368 -28.92 -24.82 3.87
N GLN A 369 -28.68 -25.14 5.14
CA GLN A 369 -29.72 -25.62 6.06
C GLN A 369 -30.82 -24.58 6.28
N ALA A 370 -30.45 -23.31 6.49
CA ALA A 370 -31.41 -22.21 6.63
C ALA A 370 -32.25 -22.02 5.37
N ALA A 371 -31.65 -22.16 4.18
CA ALA A 371 -32.38 -22.08 2.91
C ALA A 371 -33.35 -23.26 2.69
N GLN A 372 -33.00 -24.46 3.16
CA GLN A 372 -33.89 -25.63 3.10
C GLN A 372 -35.08 -25.54 4.07
N GLN A 373 -34.90 -24.86 5.21
CA GLN A 373 -35.93 -24.66 6.23
C GLN A 373 -36.80 -23.42 5.98
N ALA A 374 -36.49 -22.62 4.96
CA ALA A 374 -37.25 -21.42 4.65
C ALA A 374 -38.65 -21.78 4.12
N PRO A 375 -39.74 -21.20 4.67
CA PRO A 375 -41.10 -21.45 4.20
C PRO A 375 -41.24 -21.08 2.71
N ALA A 376 -42.06 -21.85 1.98
CA ALA A 376 -42.30 -21.61 0.56
C ALA A 376 -42.80 -20.16 0.33
N PRO A 377 -42.29 -19.46 -0.70
CA PRO A 377 -42.71 -18.09 -0.97
C PRO A 377 -44.23 -18.05 -1.21
N ALA A 378 -44.91 -17.11 -0.57
CA ALA A 378 -46.34 -16.91 -0.73
C ALA A 378 -46.69 -16.77 -2.23
N PRO A 379 -47.77 -17.42 -2.71
CA PRO A 379 -48.16 -17.33 -4.11
C PRO A 379 -48.35 -15.86 -4.50
N ARG A 380 -47.73 -15.45 -5.62
CA ARG A 380 -47.85 -14.07 -6.12
C ARG A 380 -49.34 -13.75 -6.33
N PRO A 381 -49.84 -12.59 -5.86
CA PRO A 381 -51.21 -12.19 -6.15
C PRO A 381 -51.43 -12.18 -7.66
N ARG A 382 -52.51 -12.83 -8.11
CA ARG A 382 -52.88 -12.84 -9.53
C ARG A 382 -53.06 -11.39 -9.99
N PRO A 383 -52.57 -11.01 -11.18
CA PRO A 383 -52.83 -9.68 -11.71
C PRO A 383 -54.35 -9.47 -11.78
N SER A 384 -54.83 -8.39 -11.16
CA SER A 384 -56.23 -7.98 -11.31
C SER A 384 -56.55 -7.85 -12.80
N PRO A 385 -57.69 -8.36 -13.27
CA PRO A 385 -58.16 -8.06 -14.62
C PRO A 385 -58.25 -6.54 -14.74
N ALA A 386 -57.58 -5.98 -15.76
CA ALA A 386 -57.75 -4.59 -16.10
C ALA A 386 -59.26 -4.33 -16.30
N GLN A 387 -59.83 -3.46 -15.47
CA GLN A 387 -61.15 -2.92 -15.72
C GLN A 387 -61.05 -2.05 -16.97
N GLY A 388 -61.48 -2.59 -18.10
CA GLY A 388 -61.73 -1.80 -19.29
C GLY A 388 -62.99 -0.97 -19.08
N HIS A 389 -62.84 0.35 -19.13
CA HIS A 389 -63.88 1.31 -19.42
C HIS A 389 -63.29 2.44 -20.27
#